data_AF-A0A177DVK0-F1
#
_entry.id   AF-A0A177DVK0-F1
#
_cell.length_a   1.000
_cell.length_b   1.000
_cell.length_c   1.000
_cell.angle_alpha   90.00
_cell.angle_beta   90.00
_cell.angle_gamma   90.00
#
_symmetry.space_group_name_H-M   'P 1'
#
loop_
_entity.id
_entity.type
_entity.pdbx_description
1 polymer ?
#
loop_
_entity_poly.entity_id
_entity_poly.type
_entity_poly.pdbx_seq_one_letter_code
_entity_poly.pdbx_strand_id
1 'polypeptide(L)'
;MCWLRVLLSSGSSTDADDERSDTSTVLSSGEMDPDSIYENTNNKYISLQEAGKGTNGQVTFCARRPSLVASPLMTNLTAQGPGLVAMKIASREMFHDRIAIEIIALRRIRSSFAAEDNKTTVKHLPNLIDFDPIVNGGSRWLAVHPIRGFDLERLRVVITHTIKPSSPNSVTYSFSFPAIPEVFVLHIAKQLTGAVGWLHDIANIAHNDVFGGNVMLDLSSWDKGPDFTMPTIVLIDFNRASLNTNEKEKGADRSFVYELIRMLDSTGRASSQRAHELEDTSTPKRSHTWWDVFISFLKINNSQYLQEKSSTFTRFKDQFGTEINRRLKEVTEDEVRQVQGLLDMFAEKEVRFPSEDRIREILEQREDG
;
A
#
# COMPACT_ATOMS: atom_id res chain seq x y z
N MET A 1 -16.76 3.50 13.57
CA MET A 1 -16.53 4.84 12.98
C MET A 1 -15.84 4.61 11.65
N CYS A 2 -16.58 4.47 10.55
CA CYS A 2 -17.21 5.49 9.69
C CYS A 2 -16.44 5.52 8.37
N TRP A 3 -16.95 4.70 7.45
CA TRP A 3 -16.62 4.66 6.04
C TRP A 3 -16.96 6.01 5.39
N LEU A 4 -16.12 6.48 4.47
CA LEU A 4 -16.55 7.47 3.48
C LEU A 4 -15.93 7.16 2.11
N ARG A 5 -16.80 6.70 1.21
CA ARG A 5 -16.63 6.78 -0.25
C ARG A 5 -16.60 8.25 -0.64
N VAL A 6 -15.58 8.67 -1.38
CA VAL A 6 -15.67 9.85 -2.24
C VAL A 6 -15.50 9.37 -3.66
N LEU A 7 -16.61 9.43 -4.42
CA LEU A 7 -16.63 9.26 -5.86
C LEU A 7 -16.02 10.52 -6.49
N LEU A 8 -15.17 10.30 -7.49
CA LEU A 8 -14.57 11.33 -8.32
C LEU A 8 -15.64 12.15 -9.05
N SER A 9 -15.35 13.43 -9.18
CA SER A 9 -16.12 14.44 -9.89
C SER A 9 -16.18 14.20 -11.39
N SER A 10 -17.34 14.49 -11.98
CA SER A 10 -17.47 14.91 -13.37
C SER A 10 -18.71 15.79 -13.46
N GLY A 11 -18.51 17.06 -13.80
CA GLY A 11 -19.58 18.05 -13.91
C GLY A 11 -20.17 18.15 -15.31
N SER A 12 -21.41 18.65 -15.39
CA SER A 12 -21.86 19.60 -16.42
C SER A 12 -23.15 20.30 -15.97
N SER A 13 -23.08 21.64 -15.90
CA SER A 13 -24.06 22.69 -16.29
C SER A 13 -25.51 22.24 -16.62
N THR A 14 -26.58 22.87 -16.14
CA THR A 14 -27.02 24.26 -16.44
C THR A 14 -27.98 24.87 -15.40
N ASP A 15 -27.79 26.17 -15.12
CA ASP A 15 -28.73 27.28 -14.84
C ASP A 15 -30.06 27.05 -14.08
N ALA A 16 -30.20 27.72 -12.92
CA ALA A 16 -31.15 28.82 -12.72
C ALA A 16 -31.03 29.42 -11.29
N ASP A 17 -30.85 30.75 -11.27
CA ASP A 17 -30.92 31.75 -10.20
C ASP A 17 -31.65 31.40 -8.89
N ASP A 18 -31.05 31.73 -7.73
CA ASP A 18 -31.62 32.75 -6.83
C ASP A 18 -30.66 33.21 -5.70
N GLU A 19 -30.89 34.43 -5.23
CA GLU A 19 -29.98 35.36 -4.57
C GLU A 19 -29.49 35.04 -3.11
N ARG A 20 -28.37 35.71 -2.77
CA ARG A 20 -27.91 36.18 -1.44
C ARG A 20 -27.31 35.18 -0.43
N SER A 21 -26.00 35.28 -0.22
CA SER A 21 -25.41 35.99 0.93
C SER A 21 -23.89 35.79 0.96
N ASP A 22 -23.15 36.88 0.85
CA ASP A 22 -21.70 36.96 1.03
C ASP A 22 -21.23 36.37 2.36
N THR A 23 -20.48 35.28 2.30
CA THR A 23 -19.34 34.99 3.20
C THR A 23 -18.33 34.15 2.43
N SER A 24 -17.52 34.84 1.63
CA SER A 24 -16.32 34.31 0.99
C SER A 24 -15.32 33.84 2.06
N THR A 25 -15.46 32.58 2.48
CA THR A 25 -14.36 31.83 3.08
C THR A 25 -13.76 31.00 1.96
N VAL A 26 -12.79 31.59 1.27
CA VAL A 26 -11.96 30.86 0.30
C VAL A 26 -11.25 29.76 1.08
N LEU A 27 -11.78 28.55 1.02
CA LEU A 27 -11.08 27.33 1.41
C LEU A 27 -9.96 27.17 0.39
N SER A 28 -8.83 27.81 0.67
CA SER A 28 -7.56 27.53 -0.02
C SER A 28 -7.33 26.03 0.11
N SER A 29 -7.49 25.32 -1.00
CA SER A 29 -7.03 23.96 -1.14
C SER A 29 -5.52 24.00 -1.03
N GLY A 30 -5.02 23.91 0.21
CA GLY A 30 -3.60 24.02 0.54
C GLY A 30 -2.81 22.90 -0.14
N GLU A 31 -2.42 23.12 -1.37
CA GLU A 31 -1.26 22.49 -1.97
C GLU A 31 -0.05 23.00 -1.20
N MET A 32 0.74 22.06 -0.68
CA MET A 32 1.95 22.39 0.04
C MET A 32 2.96 22.92 -0.98
N ASP A 33 3.39 24.16 -0.79
CA ASP A 33 4.40 24.80 -1.63
C ASP A 33 5.68 23.94 -1.63
N PRO A 34 6.23 23.54 -2.78
CA PRO A 34 7.51 22.85 -2.88
C PRO A 34 8.64 23.50 -2.06
N ASP A 35 8.64 24.82 -1.93
CA ASP A 35 9.63 25.56 -1.14
C ASP A 35 9.47 25.33 0.38
N SER A 36 8.28 24.97 0.84
CA SER A 36 8.05 24.64 2.25
C SER A 36 8.72 23.33 2.68
N ILE A 37 8.90 22.34 1.80
CA ILE A 37 9.65 21.12 2.13
C ILE A 37 11.14 21.44 2.30
N TYR A 38 11.66 22.27 1.39
CA TYR A 38 13.05 22.69 1.40
C TYR A 38 13.39 23.44 2.70
N GLU A 39 12.58 24.42 3.07
CA GLU A 39 12.76 25.19 4.31
C GLU A 39 12.54 24.33 5.57
N ASN A 40 11.46 23.54 5.63
CA ASN A 40 11.14 22.71 6.81
C ASN A 40 12.19 21.64 7.12
N THR A 41 12.99 21.25 6.12
CA THR A 41 14.03 20.24 6.26
C THR A 41 15.42 20.83 6.43
N ASN A 42 15.54 22.15 6.63
CA ASN A 42 16.82 22.87 6.64
C ASN A 42 17.65 22.61 5.38
N ASN A 43 17.00 22.71 4.21
CA ASN A 43 17.61 22.60 2.89
C ASN A 43 18.19 21.20 2.57
N LYS A 44 17.77 20.17 3.31
CA LYS A 44 18.24 18.79 3.11
C LYS A 44 17.57 18.10 1.93
N TYR A 45 16.30 18.40 1.68
CA TYR A 45 15.48 17.69 0.72
C TYR A 45 14.80 18.65 -0.26
N ILE A 46 14.71 18.21 -1.52
CA ILE A 46 14.06 18.94 -2.61
C ILE A 46 12.86 18.11 -3.06
N SER A 47 11.68 18.75 -3.08
CA SER A 47 10.43 18.15 -3.57
C SER A 47 10.53 17.83 -5.05
N LEU A 48 10.09 16.63 -5.46
CA LEU A 48 10.07 16.19 -6.86
C LEU A 48 8.63 16.04 -7.38
N GLN A 49 7.83 15.27 -6.65
CA GLN A 49 6.50 14.87 -7.07
C GLN A 49 5.66 14.40 -5.87
N GLU A 50 4.39 14.79 -5.82
CA GLU A 50 3.44 14.22 -4.86
C GLU A 50 3.26 12.72 -5.09
N ALA A 51 3.42 11.92 -4.03
CA ALA A 51 3.15 10.48 -4.02
C ALA A 51 1.72 10.17 -3.56
N GLY A 52 1.18 11.00 -2.67
CA GLY A 52 -0.22 10.95 -2.26
C GLY A 52 -0.56 11.94 -1.15
N LYS A 53 -1.84 12.22 -0.97
CA LYS A 53 -2.36 13.15 0.03
C LYS A 53 -3.50 12.52 0.80
N GLY A 54 -3.49 12.70 2.12
CA GLY A 54 -4.52 12.19 3.01
C GLY A 54 -4.90 13.20 4.08
N THR A 55 -5.78 12.78 4.99
CA THR A 55 -6.30 13.65 6.06
C THR A 55 -5.20 14.19 6.97
N ASN A 56 -4.19 13.36 7.28
CA ASN A 56 -3.17 13.67 8.29
C ASN A 56 -1.92 14.35 7.70
N GLY A 57 -1.79 14.39 6.37
CA GLY A 57 -0.57 14.85 5.74
C GLY A 57 -0.48 14.53 4.26
N GLN A 58 0.66 14.90 3.69
CA GLN A 58 1.02 14.64 2.31
C GLN A 58 2.31 13.84 2.28
N VAL A 59 2.42 12.92 1.33
CA VAL A 59 3.63 12.17 1.02
C VAL A 59 4.15 12.67 -0.32
N THR A 60 5.41 13.05 -0.34
CA THR A 60 6.08 13.63 -1.52
C THR A 60 7.39 12.90 -1.75
N PHE A 61 7.63 12.48 -2.99
CA PHE A 61 8.95 12.00 -3.39
C PHE A 61 9.93 13.17 -3.38
N CYS A 62 11.05 12.99 -2.70
CA CYS A 62 12.05 14.03 -2.53
C CYS A 62 13.45 13.50 -2.86
N ALA A 63 14.28 14.33 -3.49
CA ALA A 63 15.70 14.09 -3.61
C ALA A 63 16.43 14.67 -2.40
N ARG A 64 17.35 13.89 -1.82
CA ARG A 64 18.31 14.37 -0.83
C ARG A 64 19.38 15.18 -1.55
N ARG A 65 19.62 16.40 -1.09
CA ARG A 65 20.71 17.22 -1.62
C ARG A 65 22.05 16.55 -1.31
N PRO A 66 22.95 16.36 -2.29
CA PRO A 66 24.33 16.00 -2.01
C PRO A 66 24.91 17.05 -1.06
N SER A 67 25.58 16.63 0.02
CA SER A 67 26.32 17.60 0.83
C SER A 67 27.30 18.34 -0.09
N LEU A 68 27.17 19.67 -0.20
CA LEU A 68 27.96 20.57 -1.06
C LEU A 68 29.49 20.48 -0.90
N VAL A 69 29.99 19.55 -0.09
CA VAL A 69 31.41 19.43 0.30
C VAL A 69 32.06 18.13 -0.17
N ALA A 70 31.34 17.13 -0.70
CA ALA A 70 32.03 15.95 -1.24
C ALA A 70 31.22 15.15 -2.28
N SER A 71 31.54 15.41 -3.55
CA SER A 71 31.82 14.42 -4.62
C SER A 71 30.99 14.65 -5.90
N PRO A 72 31.65 14.88 -7.06
CA PRO A 72 31.01 15.20 -8.35
C PRO A 72 30.48 13.96 -9.07
N LEU A 73 29.70 13.12 -8.40
CA LEU A 73 29.09 11.93 -9.00
C LEU A 73 27.58 11.96 -8.82
N MET A 74 26.91 12.72 -9.70
CA MET A 74 25.48 12.59 -10.01
C MET A 74 25.09 11.20 -10.55
N THR A 75 26.03 10.26 -10.68
CA THR A 75 25.84 8.97 -11.37
C THR A 75 25.09 7.90 -10.58
N ASN A 76 24.70 8.15 -9.32
CA ASN A 76 23.98 7.16 -8.49
C ASN A 76 22.54 7.59 -8.12
N LEU A 77 21.95 8.54 -8.85
CA LEU A 77 20.54 8.90 -8.72
C LEU A 77 19.66 8.02 -9.62
N THR A 78 19.76 6.70 -9.48
CA THR A 78 18.74 5.81 -10.06
C THR A 78 17.48 5.86 -9.20
N ALA A 79 16.35 5.35 -9.68
CA ALA A 79 15.12 5.18 -8.89
C ALA A 79 15.33 4.36 -7.57
N GLN A 80 16.48 3.71 -7.41
CA GLN A 80 16.92 2.98 -6.20
C GLN A 80 18.17 3.60 -5.54
N GLY A 81 18.61 4.77 -5.99
CA GLY A 81 19.77 5.47 -5.49
C GLY A 81 19.58 5.99 -4.06
N PRO A 82 20.68 6.16 -3.28
CA PRO A 82 20.63 6.62 -1.88
C PRO A 82 20.09 8.05 -1.69
N GLY A 83 19.70 8.72 -2.77
CA GLY A 83 19.18 10.08 -2.77
C GLY A 83 17.65 10.20 -2.74
N LEU A 84 16.89 9.22 -3.22
CA LEU A 84 15.42 9.36 -3.31
C LEU A 84 14.73 8.87 -2.02
N VAL A 85 13.81 9.67 -1.49
CA VAL A 85 12.99 9.31 -0.32
C VAL A 85 11.51 9.59 -0.58
N ALA A 86 10.63 8.86 0.11
CA ALA A 86 9.25 9.27 0.30
C ALA A 86 9.15 10.01 1.63
N MET A 87 8.87 11.32 1.58
CA MET A 87 8.76 12.16 2.75
C MET A 87 7.30 12.38 3.09
N LYS A 88 6.92 12.07 4.33
CA LYS A 88 5.60 12.38 4.87
C LYS A 88 5.70 13.61 5.74
N ILE A 89 4.83 14.58 5.49
CA ILE A 89 4.77 15.84 6.24
C ILE A 89 3.36 16.02 6.78
N ALA A 90 3.27 16.37 8.06
CA ALA A 90 2.01 16.70 8.69
C ALA A 90 1.40 17.96 8.05
N SER A 91 0.13 17.90 7.69
CA SER A 91 -0.57 19.04 7.08
C SER A 91 -0.89 20.15 8.08
N ARG A 92 -0.93 19.82 9.37
CA ARG A 92 -1.28 20.71 10.49
C ARG A 92 -0.57 20.29 11.76
N GLU A 93 -0.36 21.24 12.66
CA GLU A 93 0.30 20.99 13.95
C GLU A 93 -0.37 19.88 14.78
N MET A 94 -1.70 19.80 14.73
CA MET A 94 -2.47 18.77 15.44
C MET A 94 -2.18 17.33 14.99
N PHE A 95 -1.43 17.13 13.92
CA PHE A 95 -1.02 15.82 13.43
C PHE A 95 0.47 15.51 13.69
N HIS A 96 1.20 16.42 14.36
CA HIS A 96 2.60 16.19 14.70
C HIS A 96 2.79 14.99 15.64
N ASP A 97 1.83 14.73 16.52
CA ASP A 97 1.80 13.55 17.39
C ASP A 97 1.73 12.25 16.58
N ARG A 98 0.97 12.24 15.47
CA ARG A 98 0.81 11.09 14.57
C ARG A 98 2.11 10.76 13.83
N ILE A 99 2.83 11.77 13.37
CA ILE A 99 4.17 11.60 12.79
C ILE A 99 5.15 11.08 13.85
N ALA A 100 5.09 11.61 15.07
CA ALA A 100 5.94 11.13 16.16
C ALA A 100 5.67 9.66 16.51
N ILE A 101 4.39 9.24 16.59
CA ILE A 101 4.00 7.83 16.79
C ILE A 101 4.61 6.94 15.70
N GLU A 102 4.49 7.33 14.45
CA GLU A 102 5.03 6.59 13.31
C GLU A 102 6.56 6.48 13.38
N ILE A 103 7.27 7.58 13.69
CA ILE A 103 8.72 7.56 13.90
C ILE A 103 9.11 6.59 15.02
N ILE A 104 8.42 6.63 16.16
CA ILE A 104 8.74 5.75 17.29
C ILE A 104 8.52 4.28 16.91
N ALA A 105 7.42 3.96 16.21
CA ALA A 105 7.14 2.61 15.73
C ALA A 105 8.22 2.12 14.76
N LEU A 106 8.58 2.92 13.74
CA LEU A 106 9.61 2.56 12.76
C LEU A 106 11.00 2.43 13.39
N ARG A 107 11.34 3.25 14.39
CA ARG A 107 12.58 3.10 15.17
C ARG A 107 12.61 1.80 15.98
N ARG A 108 11.48 1.40 16.56
CA ARG A 108 11.34 0.12 17.27
C ARG A 108 11.52 -1.05 16.32
N ILE A 109 10.85 -1.03 15.16
CA ILE A 109 10.99 -2.02 14.09
C ILE A 109 12.46 -2.17 13.69
N ARG A 110 13.14 -1.05 13.39
CA ARG A 110 14.56 -1.06 13.01
C ARG A 110 15.46 -1.64 14.11
N SER A 111 15.19 -1.30 15.37
CA SER A 111 15.95 -1.84 16.52
C SER A 111 15.76 -3.35 16.67
N SER A 112 14.55 -3.87 16.46
CA SER A 112 14.26 -5.30 16.51
C SER A 112 14.98 -6.08 15.41
N PHE A 113 15.18 -5.49 14.23
CA PHE A 113 15.97 -6.12 13.17
C PHE A 113 17.48 -6.15 13.44
N ALA A 114 18.01 -5.20 14.19
CA ALA A 114 19.43 -5.24 14.58
C ALA A 114 19.72 -6.42 15.54
N ALA A 115 18.70 -6.93 16.22
CA ALA A 115 18.81 -8.04 17.16
C ALA A 115 18.58 -9.42 16.52
N GLU A 116 18.02 -9.50 15.31
CA GLU A 116 17.68 -10.74 14.62
C GLU A 116 18.29 -10.81 13.21
N ASP A 117 18.82 -11.97 12.80
CA ASP A 117 19.26 -12.23 11.42
C ASP A 117 18.09 -12.37 10.41
N ASN A 118 16.93 -11.79 10.70
CA ASN A 118 15.70 -11.97 9.94
C ASN A 118 15.61 -11.01 8.74
N LYS A 119 16.54 -11.16 7.79
CA LYS A 119 16.62 -10.35 6.56
C LYS A 119 15.38 -10.45 5.67
N THR A 120 14.59 -11.50 5.80
CA THR A 120 13.44 -11.75 4.91
C THR A 120 12.23 -10.90 5.26
N THR A 121 12.07 -10.47 6.52
CA THR A 121 10.90 -9.70 6.95
C THR A 121 11.08 -8.19 6.79
N VAL A 122 12.32 -7.71 6.83
CA VAL A 122 12.67 -6.27 6.72
C VAL A 122 12.06 -5.60 5.51
N LYS A 123 12.03 -6.29 4.36
CA LYS A 123 11.49 -5.74 3.11
C LYS A 123 9.98 -5.52 3.10
N HIS A 124 9.26 -6.05 4.09
CA HIS A 124 7.80 -5.93 4.20
C HIS A 124 7.35 -4.75 5.08
N LEU A 125 8.30 -3.95 5.58
CA LEU A 125 8.07 -2.82 6.44
C LEU A 125 8.85 -1.58 5.93
N PRO A 126 8.40 -0.35 6.22
CA PRO A 126 9.06 0.86 5.75
C PRO A 126 10.40 1.03 6.45
N ASN A 127 11.43 1.42 5.69
CA ASN A 127 12.74 1.71 6.25
C ASN A 127 12.91 3.22 6.49
N LEU A 128 12.88 3.63 7.75
CA LEU A 128 13.06 5.02 8.19
C LEU A 128 14.49 5.52 7.95
N ILE A 129 14.59 6.63 7.21
CA ILE A 129 15.84 7.25 6.75
C ILE A 129 16.21 8.47 7.58
N ASP A 130 15.32 9.44 7.68
CA ASP A 130 15.52 10.71 8.40
C ASP A 130 14.18 11.16 8.98
N PHE A 131 14.20 12.08 9.94
CA PHE A 131 12.99 12.64 10.54
C PHE A 131 13.27 13.95 11.27
N ASP A 132 12.24 14.78 11.43
CA ASP A 132 12.25 15.94 12.31
C ASP A 132 12.29 15.47 13.78
N PRO A 133 13.22 15.95 14.62
CA PRO A 133 13.32 15.53 16.01
C PRO A 133 11.97 15.61 16.75
N ILE A 134 11.70 14.62 17.59
CA ILE A 134 10.47 14.61 18.39
C ILE A 134 10.65 15.59 19.56
N VAL A 135 9.88 16.69 19.55
CA VAL A 135 9.89 17.73 20.58
C VAL A 135 8.48 17.86 21.14
N ASN A 136 8.34 17.86 22.47
CA ASN A 136 7.04 17.93 23.16
C ASN A 136 6.02 16.88 22.68
N GLY A 137 6.49 15.70 22.26
CA GLY A 137 5.64 14.61 21.77
C GLY A 137 5.19 14.71 20.30
N GLY A 138 5.64 15.73 19.56
CA GLY A 138 5.33 15.92 18.14
C GLY A 138 6.56 15.94 17.25
N SER A 139 6.37 15.68 15.96
CA SER A 139 7.36 15.81 14.89
C SER A 139 6.67 16.27 13.61
N ARG A 140 7.33 17.10 12.78
CA ARG A 140 6.71 17.67 11.57
C ARG A 140 6.75 16.73 10.38
N TRP A 141 7.81 15.95 10.24
CA TRP A 141 8.03 15.12 9.06
C TRP A 141 8.89 13.89 9.34
N LEU A 142 8.74 12.88 8.49
CA LEU A 142 9.62 11.72 8.42
C LEU A 142 9.91 11.36 6.95
N ALA A 143 11.05 10.73 6.72
CA ALA A 143 11.46 10.23 5.41
C ALA A 143 11.73 8.73 5.47
N VAL A 144 11.15 7.98 4.53
CA VAL A 144 11.35 6.53 4.37
C VAL A 144 11.89 6.22 2.97
N HIS A 145 12.41 5.01 2.79
CA HIS A 145 12.68 4.50 1.44
C HIS A 145 11.38 4.53 0.60
N PRO A 146 11.46 5.00 -0.66
CA PRO A 146 10.29 5.04 -1.52
C PRO A 146 9.90 3.62 -1.94
N ILE A 147 8.60 3.37 -2.04
CA ILE A 147 8.04 2.12 -2.55
C ILE A 147 7.60 2.36 -3.99
N ARG A 148 8.12 1.59 -4.95
CA ARG A 148 7.82 1.79 -6.36
C ARG A 148 6.63 0.91 -6.74
N GLY A 149 5.43 1.42 -6.52
CA GLY A 149 4.22 0.75 -6.96
C GLY A 149 2.96 1.43 -6.46
N PHE A 150 1.97 0.64 -6.08
CA PHE A 150 0.62 1.11 -5.74
C PHE A 150 0.01 0.31 -4.59
N ASP A 151 -0.99 0.88 -3.93
CA ASP A 151 -1.70 0.22 -2.83
C ASP A 151 -2.76 -0.79 -3.32
N LEU A 152 -3.09 -1.76 -2.47
CA LEU A 152 -4.08 -2.79 -2.80
C LEU A 152 -5.50 -2.24 -2.98
N GLU A 153 -5.82 -1.07 -2.43
CA GLU A 153 -7.12 -0.44 -2.65
C GLU A 153 -7.24 0.06 -4.10
N ARG A 154 -6.18 0.66 -4.66
CA ARG A 154 -6.11 1.00 -6.09
C ARG A 154 -6.23 -0.23 -6.99
N LEU A 155 -5.55 -1.34 -6.65
CA LEU A 155 -5.69 -2.63 -7.35
C LEU A 155 -7.17 -3.01 -7.50
N ARG A 156 -7.88 -3.00 -6.37
CA ARG A 156 -9.29 -3.36 -6.31
C ARG A 156 -10.17 -2.42 -7.13
N VAL A 157 -9.98 -1.11 -7.00
CA VAL A 157 -10.77 -0.10 -7.70
C VAL A 157 -10.65 -0.28 -9.21
N VAL A 158 -9.45 -0.41 -9.76
CA VAL A 158 -9.28 -0.53 -11.21
C VAL A 158 -9.83 -1.85 -11.74
N ILE A 159 -9.66 -2.99 -11.05
CA ILE A 159 -10.26 -4.27 -11.49
C ILE A 159 -11.79 -4.14 -11.53
N THR A 160 -12.40 -3.58 -10.48
CA THR A 160 -13.87 -3.42 -10.42
C THR A 160 -14.42 -2.46 -11.47
N HIS A 161 -13.64 -1.46 -11.91
CA HIS A 161 -14.05 -0.53 -12.96
C HIS A 161 -13.80 -1.07 -14.36
N THR A 162 -12.72 -1.82 -14.58
CA THR A 162 -12.38 -2.42 -15.89
C THR A 162 -13.37 -3.53 -16.28
N ILE A 163 -13.99 -4.19 -15.31
CA ILE A 163 -15.01 -5.24 -15.53
C ILE A 163 -16.39 -4.65 -15.91
N LYS A 164 -16.59 -3.32 -15.88
CA LYS A 164 -17.83 -2.73 -16.42
C LYS A 164 -17.78 -2.75 -17.96
N PRO A 165 -18.70 -3.45 -18.65
CA PRO A 165 -18.69 -3.52 -20.10
C PRO A 165 -18.94 -2.13 -20.69
N SER A 166 -17.89 -1.56 -21.27
CA SER A 166 -17.95 -0.29 -21.98
C SER A 166 -18.25 -0.59 -23.44
N SER A 167 -19.54 -0.68 -23.78
CA SER A 167 -20.07 -0.83 -25.16
C SER A 167 -19.73 -2.14 -25.89
N PRO A 168 -20.70 -2.77 -26.60
CA PRO A 168 -20.49 -4.01 -27.36
C PRO A 168 -19.55 -3.87 -28.59
N ASN A 169 -19.00 -2.69 -28.86
CA ASN A 169 -18.30 -2.40 -30.11
C ASN A 169 -16.80 -2.05 -29.99
N SER A 170 -16.16 -2.13 -28.80
CA SER A 170 -14.72 -1.87 -28.72
C SER A 170 -13.89 -3.14 -28.93
N VAL A 171 -13.31 -3.27 -30.11
CA VAL A 171 -12.21 -4.19 -30.37
C VAL A 171 -10.96 -3.64 -29.67
N THR A 172 -10.71 -4.05 -28.43
CA THR A 172 -9.48 -3.71 -27.70
C THR A 172 -9.09 -4.86 -26.79
N TYR A 173 -7.93 -5.46 -27.09
CA TYR A 173 -7.14 -6.44 -26.33
C TYR A 173 -7.88 -7.28 -25.27
N SER A 174 -8.04 -8.57 -25.58
CA SER A 174 -8.65 -9.65 -24.78
C SER A 174 -7.85 -10.01 -23.51
N PHE A 175 -7.52 -9.04 -22.67
CA PHE A 175 -7.10 -9.28 -21.28
C PHE A 175 -8.25 -8.93 -20.35
N SER A 176 -9.38 -9.63 -20.50
CA SER A 176 -10.38 -9.65 -19.44
C SER A 176 -9.80 -10.48 -18.30
N PHE A 177 -9.30 -9.82 -17.26
CA PHE A 177 -9.06 -10.48 -15.98
C PHE A 177 -10.35 -10.40 -15.17
N PRO A 178 -11.21 -11.44 -15.19
CA PRO A 178 -12.45 -11.40 -14.43
C PRO A 178 -12.20 -11.44 -12.92
N ALA A 179 -11.00 -11.80 -12.45
CA ALA A 179 -10.68 -11.89 -11.03
C ALA A 179 -9.17 -11.77 -10.78
N ILE A 180 -8.80 -11.47 -9.53
CA ILE A 180 -7.41 -11.56 -9.07
C ILE A 180 -6.99 -13.05 -9.06
N PRO A 181 -5.87 -13.44 -9.69
CA PRO A 181 -5.40 -14.84 -9.68
C PRO A 181 -5.15 -15.36 -8.26
N GLU A 182 -5.54 -16.62 -8.00
CA GLU A 182 -5.42 -17.24 -6.66
C GLU A 182 -3.98 -17.26 -6.17
N VAL A 183 -3.04 -17.55 -7.04
CA VAL A 183 -1.61 -17.52 -6.71
C VAL A 183 -1.18 -16.16 -6.16
N PHE A 184 -1.74 -15.06 -6.68
CA PHE A 184 -1.41 -13.72 -6.21
C PHE A 184 -2.03 -13.43 -4.86
N VAL A 185 -3.29 -13.87 -4.64
CA VAL A 185 -3.94 -13.79 -3.32
C VAL A 185 -3.15 -14.59 -2.27
N LEU A 186 -2.66 -15.78 -2.61
CA LEU A 186 -1.84 -16.61 -1.72
C LEU A 186 -0.48 -15.95 -1.41
N HIS A 187 0.13 -15.33 -2.41
CA HIS A 187 1.38 -14.59 -2.26
C HIS A 187 1.20 -13.40 -1.29
N ILE A 188 0.13 -12.62 -1.46
CA ILE A 188 -0.22 -11.52 -0.55
C ILE A 188 -0.49 -12.05 0.86
N ALA A 189 -1.28 -13.12 0.99
CA ALA A 189 -1.60 -13.73 2.26
C ALA A 189 -0.33 -14.18 3.01
N LYS A 190 0.60 -14.84 2.32
CA LYS A 190 1.87 -15.28 2.91
C LYS A 190 2.70 -14.12 3.45
N GLN A 191 2.93 -13.09 2.64
CA GLN A 191 3.81 -11.99 3.04
C GLN A 191 3.15 -11.11 4.11
N LEU A 192 1.87 -10.79 3.98
CA LEU A 192 1.17 -9.93 4.92
C LEU A 192 0.97 -10.58 6.29
N THR A 193 0.56 -11.85 6.34
CA THR A 193 0.46 -12.59 7.62
C THR A 193 1.84 -12.79 8.27
N GLY A 194 2.90 -12.93 7.45
CA GLY A 194 4.28 -12.94 7.91
C GLY A 194 4.69 -11.63 8.57
N ALA A 195 4.48 -10.50 7.89
CA ALA A 195 4.85 -9.17 8.36
C ALA A 195 4.10 -8.77 9.63
N VAL A 196 2.76 -8.94 9.65
CA VAL A 196 1.95 -8.60 10.82
C VAL A 196 2.24 -9.56 11.99
N GLY A 197 2.44 -10.85 11.73
CA GLY A 197 2.88 -11.79 12.76
C GLY A 197 4.21 -11.39 13.39
N TRP A 198 5.19 -10.96 12.59
CA TRP A 198 6.46 -10.47 13.12
C TRP A 198 6.29 -9.18 13.95
N LEU A 199 5.45 -8.23 13.52
CA LEU A 199 5.14 -7.04 14.32
C LEU A 199 4.57 -7.42 15.69
N HIS A 200 3.65 -8.38 15.72
CA HIS A 200 2.97 -8.83 16.95
C HIS A 200 3.88 -9.61 17.89
N ASP A 201 4.69 -10.51 17.34
CA ASP A 201 5.44 -11.50 18.12
C ASP A 201 6.84 -11.00 18.48
N ILE A 202 7.48 -10.22 17.59
CA ILE A 202 8.87 -9.76 17.74
C ILE A 202 8.95 -8.27 18.09
N ALA A 203 8.29 -7.41 17.32
CA ALA A 203 8.36 -5.96 17.57
C ALA A 203 7.49 -5.52 18.77
N ASN A 204 6.50 -6.33 19.13
CA ASN A 204 5.43 -6.04 20.09
C ASN A 204 4.67 -4.75 19.73
N ILE A 205 4.29 -4.64 18.46
CA ILE A 205 3.57 -3.51 17.88
C ILE A 205 2.27 -4.03 17.27
N ALA A 206 1.15 -3.35 17.53
CA ALA A 206 -0.05 -3.45 16.70
C ALA A 206 -0.11 -2.25 15.77
N HIS A 207 -0.49 -2.49 14.51
CA HIS A 207 -0.60 -1.45 13.50
C HIS A 207 -1.84 -0.58 13.72
N ASN A 208 -2.97 -1.21 14.12
CA ASN A 208 -4.27 -0.57 14.39
C ASN A 208 -4.92 0.15 13.20
N ASP A 209 -4.43 -0.09 11.97
CA ASP A 209 -4.95 0.56 10.76
C ASP A 209 -4.64 -0.29 9.51
N VAL A 210 -4.79 -1.60 9.63
CA VAL A 210 -4.55 -2.52 8.51
C VAL A 210 -5.74 -2.47 7.56
N PHE A 211 -5.54 -1.95 6.35
CA PHE A 211 -6.50 -2.03 5.24
C PHE A 211 -5.78 -1.90 3.89
N GLY A 212 -6.50 -2.07 2.78
CA GLY A 212 -5.91 -2.12 1.43
C GLY A 212 -5.08 -0.89 1.05
N GLY A 213 -5.45 0.31 1.50
CA GLY A 213 -4.71 1.55 1.22
C GLY A 213 -3.39 1.68 1.99
N ASN A 214 -3.22 0.91 3.07
CA ASN A 214 -1.99 0.85 3.86
C ASN A 214 -1.12 -0.37 3.50
N VAL A 215 -1.43 -1.07 2.41
CA VAL A 215 -0.62 -2.20 1.91
C VAL A 215 -0.21 -1.91 0.48
N MET A 216 1.09 -1.63 0.30
CA MET A 216 1.69 -1.34 -0.99
C MET A 216 2.22 -2.61 -1.66
N LEU A 217 2.07 -2.67 -2.98
CA LEU A 217 2.76 -3.60 -3.87
C LEU A 217 4.03 -2.93 -4.39
N ASP A 218 5.19 -3.35 -3.92
CA ASP A 218 6.48 -2.87 -4.42
C ASP A 218 6.92 -3.68 -5.64
N LEU A 219 7.05 -2.99 -6.77
CA LEU A 219 7.48 -3.53 -8.06
C LEU A 219 8.98 -3.29 -8.30
N SER A 220 9.73 -2.76 -7.33
CA SER A 220 11.17 -2.44 -7.49
C SER A 220 12.06 -3.61 -7.90
N SER A 221 11.64 -4.86 -7.68
CA SER A 221 12.36 -6.05 -8.12
C SER A 221 12.13 -6.42 -9.58
N TRP A 222 11.15 -5.82 -10.25
CA TRP A 222 10.81 -6.13 -11.64
C TRP A 222 11.88 -5.69 -12.63
N ASP A 223 12.56 -4.58 -12.36
CA ASP A 223 13.59 -4.06 -13.26
C ASP A 223 14.91 -4.86 -13.19
N LYS A 224 14.99 -5.93 -12.37
CA LYS A 224 16.26 -6.60 -12.00
C LYS A 224 16.59 -7.85 -12.83
N GLY A 225 15.79 -8.24 -13.80
CA GLY A 225 16.10 -9.40 -14.64
C GLY A 225 15.05 -9.74 -15.69
N PRO A 226 15.33 -10.75 -16.54
CA PRO A 226 14.40 -11.21 -17.57
C PRO A 226 13.20 -11.97 -17.00
N ASP A 227 13.31 -12.48 -15.78
CA ASP A 227 12.29 -13.32 -15.14
C ASP A 227 11.37 -12.48 -14.25
N PHE A 228 10.06 -12.68 -14.42
CA PHE A 228 9.05 -12.05 -13.57
C PHE A 228 9.26 -12.44 -12.11
N THR A 229 9.27 -11.44 -11.24
CA THR A 229 9.32 -11.63 -9.79
C THR A 229 8.03 -11.11 -9.17
N MET A 230 7.36 -11.92 -8.35
CA MET A 230 6.17 -11.47 -7.61
C MET A 230 6.50 -10.24 -6.75
N PRO A 231 5.59 -9.26 -6.67
CA PRO A 231 5.86 -7.99 -5.99
C PRO A 231 6.11 -8.19 -4.48
N THR A 232 6.88 -7.29 -3.88
CA THR A 232 7.04 -7.31 -2.41
C THR A 232 5.87 -6.58 -1.77
N ILE A 233 5.20 -7.22 -0.81
CA ILE A 233 4.10 -6.63 -0.04
C ILE A 233 4.71 -5.81 1.09
N VAL A 234 4.36 -4.54 1.18
CA VAL A 234 4.87 -3.63 2.21
C VAL A 234 3.70 -3.03 2.98
N LEU A 235 3.67 -3.23 4.28
CA LEU A 235 2.71 -2.59 5.18
C LEU A 235 3.23 -1.19 5.55
N ILE A 236 2.43 -0.15 5.35
CA ILE A 236 2.81 1.26 5.51
C ILE A 236 1.87 2.00 6.46
N ASP A 237 2.22 3.24 6.82
CA ASP A 237 1.42 4.17 7.64
C ASP A 237 1.21 3.73 9.09
N PHE A 238 2.27 3.86 9.90
CA PHE A 238 2.25 3.48 11.33
C PHE A 238 1.76 4.61 12.25
N ASN A 239 0.98 5.58 11.74
CA ASN A 239 0.54 6.75 12.50
C ASN A 239 -0.47 6.45 13.63
N ARG A 240 -0.99 5.22 13.65
CA ARG A 240 -1.91 4.66 14.67
C ARG A 240 -1.30 3.49 15.45
N ALA A 241 -0.03 3.20 15.21
CA ALA A 241 0.63 2.07 15.84
C ALA A 241 0.62 2.19 17.36
N SER A 242 0.37 1.07 18.03
CA SER A 242 0.43 0.94 19.48
C SER A 242 1.65 0.11 19.85
N LEU A 243 2.45 0.64 20.79
CA LEU A 243 3.61 -0.04 21.35
C LEU A 243 3.17 -0.79 22.61
N ASN A 244 3.74 -1.97 22.85
CA ASN A 244 3.35 -2.83 23.97
C ASN A 244 1.88 -3.26 23.89
N THR A 245 1.51 -3.69 22.69
CA THR A 245 0.14 -3.99 22.34
C THR A 245 -0.43 -5.18 23.11
N ASN A 246 -1.74 -5.14 23.36
CA ASN A 246 -2.48 -6.25 23.96
C ASN A 246 -3.06 -7.19 22.88
N GLU A 247 -3.55 -8.37 23.29
CA GLU A 247 -4.11 -9.35 22.34
C GLU A 247 -5.36 -8.86 21.59
N LYS A 248 -6.09 -7.87 22.11
CA LYS A 248 -7.26 -7.31 21.41
C LYS A 248 -6.85 -6.53 20.18
N GLU A 249 -5.86 -5.66 20.31
CA GLU A 249 -5.30 -4.88 19.21
C GLU A 249 -4.63 -5.79 18.16
N LYS A 250 -3.81 -6.75 18.60
CA LYS A 250 -3.25 -7.78 17.71
C LYS A 250 -4.35 -8.58 17.00
N GLY A 251 -5.39 -8.94 17.73
CA GLY A 251 -6.56 -9.61 17.22
C GLY A 251 -7.31 -8.82 16.15
N ALA A 252 -7.43 -7.50 16.32
CA ALA A 252 -8.02 -6.59 15.34
C ALA A 252 -7.20 -6.57 14.05
N ASP A 253 -5.88 -6.36 14.13
CA ASP A 253 -4.98 -6.43 12.97
C ASP A 253 -5.13 -7.75 12.21
N ARG A 254 -5.13 -8.89 12.92
CA ARG A 254 -5.32 -10.23 12.33
C ARG A 254 -6.63 -10.33 11.56
N SER A 255 -7.73 -9.90 12.16
CA SER A 255 -9.05 -9.91 11.52
C SER A 255 -9.09 -9.04 10.27
N PHE A 256 -8.45 -7.86 10.28
CA PHE A 256 -8.36 -7.01 9.10
C PHE A 256 -7.51 -7.63 7.98
N VAL A 257 -6.41 -8.31 8.31
CA VAL A 257 -5.63 -9.09 7.32
C VAL A 257 -6.53 -10.15 6.66
N TYR A 258 -7.29 -10.92 7.45
CA TYR A 258 -8.20 -11.93 6.91
C TYR A 258 -9.33 -11.33 6.06
N GLU A 259 -9.86 -10.18 6.47
CA GLU A 259 -10.84 -9.42 5.68
C GLU A 259 -10.27 -9.00 4.33
N LEU A 260 -9.06 -8.42 4.33
CA LEU A 260 -8.38 -7.96 3.13
C LEU A 260 -8.11 -9.11 2.14
N ILE A 261 -7.56 -10.24 2.61
CA ILE A 261 -7.30 -11.40 1.75
C ILE A 261 -8.60 -11.93 1.13
N ARG A 262 -9.68 -12.03 1.92
CA ARG A 262 -11.00 -12.45 1.42
C ARG A 262 -11.56 -11.46 0.39
N MET A 263 -11.38 -10.18 0.64
CA MET A 263 -11.87 -9.13 -0.24
C MET A 263 -11.15 -9.17 -1.60
N LEU A 264 -9.84 -9.43 -1.62
CA LEU A 264 -9.08 -9.66 -2.86
C LEU A 264 -9.62 -10.87 -3.65
N ASP A 265 -9.88 -12.01 -3.00
CA ASP A 265 -10.48 -13.17 -3.67
C ASP A 265 -11.85 -12.83 -4.30
N SER A 266 -12.68 -12.06 -3.60
CA SER A 266 -13.99 -11.66 -4.13
C SER A 266 -13.94 -10.62 -5.26
N THR A 267 -12.78 -9.97 -5.46
CA THR A 267 -12.64 -8.88 -6.44
C THR A 267 -12.71 -9.43 -7.85
N GLY A 268 -13.71 -8.96 -8.60
CA GLY A 268 -14.00 -9.36 -9.97
C GLY A 268 -14.87 -10.63 -10.11
N ARG A 269 -14.76 -11.58 -9.18
CA ARG A 269 -15.56 -12.84 -9.21
C ARG A 269 -17.07 -12.62 -9.14
N ALA A 270 -17.52 -11.56 -8.45
CA ALA A 270 -18.95 -11.24 -8.29
C ALA A 270 -19.66 -10.88 -9.62
N SER A 271 -18.92 -10.43 -10.63
CA SER A 271 -19.47 -10.11 -11.95
C SER A 271 -19.58 -11.34 -12.87
N SER A 272 -18.76 -12.37 -12.64
CA SER A 272 -18.74 -13.60 -13.44
C SER A 272 -19.80 -14.63 -13.05
N GLN A 273 -20.29 -14.60 -11.80
CA GLN A 273 -21.31 -15.55 -11.32
C GLN A 273 -22.71 -15.31 -11.91
N ARG A 274 -23.02 -14.09 -12.36
CA ARG A 274 -24.34 -13.79 -12.98
C ARG A 274 -24.58 -14.47 -14.33
N ALA A 275 -23.57 -15.06 -14.96
CA ALA A 275 -23.71 -15.70 -16.28
C ALA A 275 -24.07 -17.19 -16.23
N HIS A 276 -24.00 -17.85 -15.06
CA HIS A 276 -24.15 -19.31 -14.97
C HIS A 276 -25.14 -19.83 -13.93
N GLU A 277 -25.86 -18.96 -13.21
CA GLU A 277 -26.97 -19.38 -12.32
C GLU A 277 -28.26 -19.64 -13.13
N LEU A 278 -28.20 -20.66 -14.00
CA LEU A 278 -29.35 -21.48 -14.39
C LEU A 278 -29.01 -22.89 -13.88
N GLU A 279 -29.30 -23.10 -12.59
CA GLU A 279 -28.93 -24.31 -11.84
C GLU A 279 -29.67 -25.55 -12.37
N ASP A 280 -28.91 -26.49 -12.90
CA ASP A 280 -29.27 -27.91 -12.98
C ASP A 280 -29.08 -28.52 -11.58
N THR A 281 -30.18 -28.83 -10.92
CA THR A 281 -30.27 -29.25 -9.50
C THR A 281 -29.84 -30.70 -9.24
N SER A 282 -29.09 -31.32 -10.17
CA SER A 282 -28.85 -32.76 -10.18
C SER A 282 -27.42 -33.20 -9.85
N THR A 283 -26.47 -32.30 -9.59
CA THR A 283 -25.10 -32.71 -9.23
C THR A 283 -24.88 -32.88 -7.71
N PRO A 284 -24.19 -33.95 -7.26
CA PRO A 284 -23.89 -34.18 -5.84
C PRO A 284 -23.05 -33.02 -5.28
N LYS A 285 -23.29 -32.66 -4.00
CA LYS A 285 -22.52 -31.65 -3.26
C LYS A 285 -21.02 -31.88 -3.46
N ARG A 286 -20.37 -31.04 -4.27
CA ARG A 286 -18.91 -31.04 -4.48
C ARG A 286 -18.23 -31.08 -3.10
N SER A 287 -17.29 -32.01 -2.92
CA SER A 287 -16.38 -31.96 -1.78
C SER A 287 -15.71 -30.59 -1.74
N HIS A 288 -15.69 -29.94 -0.58
CA HIS A 288 -15.04 -28.64 -0.42
C HIS A 288 -13.59 -28.73 -0.90
N THR A 289 -13.21 -27.87 -1.84
CA THR A 289 -11.82 -27.75 -2.27
C THR A 289 -10.99 -27.16 -1.12
N TRP A 290 -9.66 -27.34 -1.15
CA TRP A 290 -8.78 -26.69 -0.18
C TRP A 290 -8.99 -25.16 -0.16
N TRP A 291 -9.25 -24.56 -1.32
CA TRP A 291 -9.57 -23.14 -1.45
C TRP A 291 -10.83 -22.76 -0.67
N ASP A 292 -11.89 -23.57 -0.76
CA ASP A 292 -13.13 -23.32 -0.01
C ASP A 292 -12.90 -23.35 1.51
N VAL A 293 -12.03 -24.26 1.99
CA VAL A 293 -11.64 -24.35 3.39
C VAL A 293 -10.85 -23.11 3.81
N PHE A 294 -9.91 -22.66 2.97
CA PHE A 294 -9.11 -21.45 3.18
C PHE A 294 -10.01 -20.21 3.27
N ILE A 295 -10.88 -19.98 2.29
CA ILE A 295 -11.81 -18.83 2.29
C ILE A 295 -12.79 -18.90 3.46
N SER A 296 -13.27 -20.09 3.82
CA SER A 296 -14.13 -20.28 4.99
C SER A 296 -13.42 -19.91 6.30
N PHE A 297 -12.14 -20.27 6.45
CA PHE A 297 -11.35 -19.84 7.60
C PHE A 297 -11.26 -18.31 7.69
N LEU A 298 -10.98 -17.63 6.57
CA LEU A 298 -10.91 -16.16 6.54
C LEU A 298 -12.26 -15.53 6.91
N LYS A 299 -13.37 -16.08 6.40
CA LYS A 299 -14.74 -15.63 6.73
C LYS A 299 -15.08 -15.75 8.21
N ILE A 300 -14.68 -16.86 8.84
CA ILE A 300 -14.97 -17.08 10.26
C ILE A 300 -14.16 -16.14 11.14
N ASN A 301 -12.90 -15.85 10.76
CA ASN A 301 -11.96 -15.10 11.60
C ASN A 301 -11.91 -13.58 11.31
N ASN A 302 -12.63 -13.09 10.30
CA ASN A 302 -12.68 -11.65 9.96
C ASN A 302 -13.80 -10.85 10.67
N SER A 303 -14.57 -11.48 11.55
CA SER A 303 -15.69 -10.80 12.23
C SER A 303 -15.18 -9.78 13.26
N GLN A 304 -15.71 -8.56 13.20
CA GLN A 304 -15.47 -7.51 14.21
C GLN A 304 -15.85 -7.95 15.63
N TYR A 305 -16.80 -8.88 15.77
CA TYR A 305 -17.21 -9.46 17.07
C TYR A 305 -16.19 -10.46 17.63
N LEU A 306 -15.23 -10.90 16.82
CA LEU A 306 -14.24 -11.89 17.17
C LEU A 306 -12.82 -11.33 17.16
N GLN A 307 -12.60 -10.01 17.18
CA GLN A 307 -11.24 -9.46 17.20
C GLN A 307 -10.39 -10.04 18.34
N GLU A 308 -10.93 -10.09 19.57
CA GLU A 308 -10.27 -10.72 20.73
C GLU A 308 -10.13 -12.25 20.61
N LYS A 309 -10.92 -12.89 19.73
CA LYS A 309 -10.97 -14.34 19.50
C LYS A 309 -10.38 -14.74 18.14
N SER A 310 -9.78 -13.79 17.41
CA SER A 310 -9.27 -14.00 16.07
C SER A 310 -8.15 -15.01 16.16
N SER A 311 -8.22 -16.07 15.35
CA SER A 311 -7.22 -17.13 15.38
C SER A 311 -5.82 -16.53 15.17
N THR A 312 -4.86 -16.98 15.97
CA THR A 312 -3.47 -16.53 15.86
C THR A 312 -2.90 -16.84 14.47
N PHE A 313 -1.92 -16.05 14.04
CA PHE A 313 -1.20 -16.36 12.81
C PHE A 313 -0.45 -17.69 12.89
N THR A 314 -0.10 -18.16 14.10
CA THR A 314 0.42 -19.52 14.30
C THR A 314 -0.58 -20.56 13.80
N ARG A 315 -1.84 -20.49 14.22
CA ARG A 315 -2.88 -21.41 13.75
C ARG A 315 -3.09 -21.32 12.23
N PHE A 316 -3.08 -20.12 11.66
CA PHE A 316 -3.15 -19.93 10.20
C PHE A 316 -1.96 -20.60 9.49
N LYS A 317 -0.74 -20.39 9.99
CA LYS A 317 0.49 -20.98 9.44
C LYS A 317 0.49 -22.50 9.56
N ASP A 318 0.05 -23.04 10.68
CA ASP A 318 -0.04 -24.49 10.91
C ASP A 318 -1.03 -25.15 9.95
N GLN A 319 -2.18 -24.50 9.73
CA GLN A 319 -3.25 -25.06 8.90
C GLN A 319 -3.01 -24.88 7.40
N PHE A 320 -2.45 -23.74 6.97
CA PHE A 320 -2.36 -23.38 5.55
C PHE A 320 -0.94 -23.12 5.06
N GLY A 321 0.01 -22.83 5.95
CA GLY A 321 1.36 -22.37 5.56
C GLY A 321 2.11 -23.34 4.68
N THR A 322 2.08 -24.65 4.99
CA THR A 322 2.72 -25.69 4.17
C THR A 322 2.14 -25.74 2.76
N GLU A 323 0.81 -25.71 2.64
CA GLU A 323 0.13 -25.80 1.34
C GLU A 323 0.28 -24.51 0.52
N ILE A 324 0.23 -23.33 1.17
CA ILE A 324 0.55 -22.05 0.53
C ILE A 324 1.96 -22.09 -0.04
N ASN A 325 2.94 -22.54 0.74
CA ASN A 325 4.32 -22.65 0.30
C ASN A 325 4.50 -23.63 -0.85
N ARG A 326 3.80 -24.76 -0.83
CA ARG A 326 3.82 -25.76 -1.89
C ARG A 326 3.27 -25.17 -3.19
N ARG A 327 2.07 -24.58 -3.16
CA ARG A 327 1.44 -23.93 -4.32
C ARG A 327 2.29 -22.79 -4.90
N LEU A 328 2.89 -21.97 -4.04
CA LEU A 328 3.78 -20.88 -4.49
C LEU A 328 5.13 -21.37 -5.03
N LYS A 329 5.52 -22.64 -4.81
CA LYS A 329 6.70 -23.25 -5.45
C LYS A 329 6.36 -23.95 -6.77
N GLU A 330 5.10 -24.36 -6.93
CA GLU A 330 4.61 -25.09 -8.10
C GLU A 330 3.81 -24.18 -9.06
N VAL A 331 4.02 -22.86 -8.99
CA VAL A 331 3.34 -21.90 -9.86
C VAL A 331 3.73 -22.19 -11.30
N THR A 332 2.73 -22.33 -12.15
CA THR A 332 2.92 -22.56 -13.58
C THR A 332 3.31 -21.27 -14.31
N GLU A 333 3.95 -21.38 -15.47
CA GLU A 333 4.25 -20.20 -16.29
C GLU A 333 2.99 -19.42 -16.67
N ASP A 334 1.86 -20.11 -16.89
CA ASP A 334 0.59 -19.47 -17.22
C ASP A 334 0.08 -18.60 -16.05
N GLU A 335 0.11 -19.13 -14.83
CA GLU A 335 -0.25 -18.37 -13.62
C GLU A 335 0.67 -17.17 -13.40
N VAL A 336 1.97 -17.32 -13.65
CA VAL A 336 2.92 -16.20 -13.61
C VAL A 336 2.54 -15.14 -14.64
N ARG A 337 2.28 -15.53 -15.90
CA ARG A 337 1.86 -14.60 -16.97
C ARG A 337 0.53 -13.92 -16.66
N GLN A 338 -0.41 -14.60 -16.01
CA GLN A 338 -1.66 -13.99 -15.57
C GLN A 338 -1.44 -12.89 -14.54
N VAL A 339 -0.58 -13.13 -13.54
CA VAL A 339 -0.24 -12.11 -12.54
C VAL A 339 0.56 -10.97 -13.14
N GLN A 340 1.52 -11.28 -14.00
CA GLN A 340 2.29 -10.28 -14.73
C GLN A 340 1.38 -9.41 -15.60
N GLY A 341 0.54 -10.00 -16.45
CA GLY A 341 -0.38 -9.26 -17.30
C GLY A 341 -1.38 -8.41 -16.52
N LEU A 342 -1.83 -8.89 -15.35
CA LEU A 342 -2.62 -8.07 -14.43
C LEU A 342 -1.81 -6.87 -13.96
N LEU A 343 -0.60 -7.06 -13.46
CA LEU A 343 0.18 -6.00 -12.84
C LEU A 343 0.81 -5.03 -13.88
N ASP A 344 1.13 -5.47 -15.10
CA ASP A 344 1.59 -4.61 -16.20
C ASP A 344 0.54 -3.59 -16.60
N MET A 345 -0.73 -4.03 -16.70
CA MET A 345 -1.88 -3.15 -16.95
C MET A 345 -1.99 -2.02 -15.92
N PHE A 346 -1.58 -2.29 -14.67
CA PHE A 346 -1.57 -1.33 -13.58
C PHE A 346 -0.34 -0.43 -13.60
N ALA A 347 0.82 -1.01 -13.84
CA ALA A 347 2.07 -0.28 -13.90
C ALA A 347 2.01 0.86 -14.92
N GLU A 348 1.42 0.61 -16.09
CA GLU A 348 1.25 1.62 -17.15
C GLU A 348 0.29 2.75 -16.76
N LYS A 349 -0.76 2.47 -15.97
CA LYS A 349 -1.84 3.43 -15.70
C LYS A 349 -1.66 4.20 -14.40
N GLU A 350 -1.12 3.55 -13.37
CA GLU A 350 -1.25 3.99 -11.98
C GLU A 350 0.09 4.25 -11.29
N VAL A 351 1.20 3.64 -11.76
CA VAL A 351 2.51 3.83 -11.12
C VAL A 351 3.08 5.18 -11.54
N ARG A 352 2.84 6.18 -10.69
CA ARG A 352 3.42 7.52 -10.82
C ARG A 352 4.64 7.60 -9.91
N PHE A 353 5.81 7.37 -10.50
CA PHE A 353 7.11 7.50 -9.84
C PHE A 353 7.96 8.52 -10.59
N PRO A 354 8.77 9.36 -9.92
CA PRO A 354 9.61 10.33 -10.61
C PRO A 354 10.55 9.63 -11.59
N SER A 355 10.58 10.08 -12.84
CA SER A 355 11.55 9.60 -13.83
C SER A 355 12.96 10.10 -13.50
N GLU A 356 13.99 9.37 -13.95
CA GLU A 356 15.37 9.81 -13.77
C GLU A 356 15.62 11.18 -14.42
N ASP A 357 15.02 11.44 -15.58
CA ASP A 357 15.11 12.74 -16.26
C ASP A 357 14.47 13.86 -15.43
N ARG A 358 13.33 13.60 -14.78
CA ARG A 358 12.67 14.59 -13.92
C ARG A 358 13.50 14.88 -12.67
N ILE A 359 14.12 13.87 -12.09
CA ILE A 359 15.04 14.02 -10.95
C ILE A 359 16.22 14.89 -11.37
N ARG A 360 16.83 14.61 -12.53
CA ARG A 360 17.95 15.37 -13.06
C ARG A 360 17.59 16.83 -13.33
N GLU A 361 16.48 17.07 -14.03
CA GLU A 361 15.98 18.41 -14.37
C GLU A 361 15.82 19.30 -13.12
N ILE A 362 15.18 18.78 -12.07
CA ILE A 362 14.94 19.56 -10.84
C ILE A 362 16.25 19.86 -10.09
N LEU A 363 17.20 18.92 -10.10
CA LEU A 363 18.49 19.13 -9.43
C LEU A 363 19.35 20.16 -10.17
N GLU A 364 19.38 20.12 -11.51
CA GLU A 364 20.12 21.10 -12.33
C GLU A 364 19.56 22.52 -12.17
N GLN A 365 18.23 22.68 -12.19
CA GLN A 365 17.57 24.00 -12.04
C GLN A 365 17.87 24.69 -10.69
N ARG A 366 18.28 23.96 -9.66
CA ARG A 366 18.56 24.48 -8.30
C ARG A 366 20.06 24.60 -8.00
N GLU A 367 20.95 24.18 -8.89
CA GLU A 367 22.39 24.42 -8.78
C GLU A 367 22.81 25.77 -9.42
N ASP A 368 22.00 26.31 -10.33
CA ASP A 368 22.26 27.56 -11.07
C ASP A 368 21.69 28.85 -10.42
N GLY A 369 21.16 28.76 -9.19
CA GLY A 369 20.65 29.90 -8.40
C GLY A 369 21.19 29.88 -6.97
#